data_AF-A0A316PHG5-F1
#
_entry.id   AF-A0A316PHG5-F1
#
_cell.length_a   1.000
_cell.length_b   1.000
_cell.length_c   1.000
_cell.angle_alpha   90.00
_cell.angle_beta   90.00
_cell.angle_gamma   90.00
#
_symmetry.space_group_name_H-M   'P 1'
#
loop_
_entity.id
_entity.type
_entity.pdbx_description
1 polymer ?
#
loop_
_entity_poly.entity_id
_entity_poly.type
_entity_poly.pdbx_seq_one_letter_code
_entity_poly.pdbx_strand_id
1 'polypeptide(L)'
;MATFESQERRMPKINECLAANGLESLDACRAMLLEKGIDVEAIVKGVQPICFDNAVWAYTLGTAIAVKRGLKSAADCAAAIGEGLEAFTVPGSVAEQRKVGLGHGNLGAMLLRDETECFAFLAGHESFAAAEGAIGIARTANKARKKPLRVILNGLGK
;
A
#
# COMPACT_ATOMS: atom_id res chain seq x y z
N MET A 1 13.66 -4.11 17.55
CA MET A 1 14.26 -3.18 16.57
C MET A 1 13.95 -3.73 15.22
N ALA A 2 13.19 -2.98 14.43
CA ALA A 2 12.90 -3.31 13.05
C ALA A 2 14.21 -3.59 12.31
N THR A 3 14.29 -4.75 11.67
CA THR A 3 15.40 -5.18 10.82
C THR A 3 14.81 -5.57 9.48
N PHE A 4 15.39 -5.08 8.39
CA PHE A 4 14.93 -5.34 7.02
C PHE A 4 16.03 -5.01 5.99
N GLU A 5 15.82 -5.40 4.73
CA GLU A 5 16.84 -5.32 3.69
C GLU A 5 17.14 -3.86 3.28
N SER A 6 18.43 -3.53 3.12
CA SER A 6 18.91 -2.19 2.76
C SER A 6 18.48 -1.08 3.74
N GLN A 7 18.30 -1.43 5.02
CA GLN A 7 17.82 -0.51 6.06
C GLN A 7 18.61 0.81 6.10
N GLU A 8 19.95 0.78 6.12
CA GLU A 8 20.79 1.99 6.17
C GLU A 8 20.46 3.01 5.07
N ARG A 9 20.13 2.53 3.86
CA ARG A 9 19.80 3.38 2.72
C ARG A 9 18.39 3.99 2.80
N ARG A 10 17.50 3.38 3.57
CA ARG A 10 16.07 3.73 3.65
C ARG A 10 15.73 4.53 4.92
N MET A 11 16.44 4.26 6.01
CA MET A 11 16.15 4.85 7.33
C MET A 11 16.09 6.38 7.34
N PRO A 12 16.92 7.15 6.61
CA PRO A 12 16.80 8.61 6.60
C PRO A 12 15.40 9.07 6.15
N LYS A 13 14.89 8.51 5.05
CA LYS A 13 13.56 8.83 4.51
C LYS A 13 12.43 8.31 5.39
N ILE A 14 12.60 7.13 5.99
CA ILE A 14 11.65 6.56 6.94
C ILE A 14 11.53 7.44 8.19
N ASN A 15 12.67 7.90 8.74
CA ASN A 15 12.70 8.77 9.91
C ASN A 15 12.06 10.13 9.64
N GLU A 16 12.26 10.70 8.44
CA GLU A 16 11.56 11.91 8.01
C GLU A 16 10.04 11.70 7.99
N CYS A 17 9.57 10.58 7.43
CA CYS A 17 8.14 10.24 7.40
C CYS A 17 7.56 10.00 8.81
N LEU A 18 8.28 9.30 9.68
CA LEU A 18 7.91 9.10 11.08
C LEU A 18 7.75 10.45 11.81
N ALA A 19 8.75 11.32 11.71
CA ALA A 19 8.76 12.64 12.34
C ALA A 19 7.61 13.52 11.81
N ALA A 20 7.40 13.57 10.50
CA ALA A 20 6.31 14.32 9.87
C ALA A 20 4.92 13.88 10.33
N ASN A 21 4.78 12.65 10.81
CA ASN A 21 3.53 12.08 11.30
C ASN A 21 3.44 11.99 12.83
N GLY A 22 4.44 12.48 13.57
CA GLY A 22 4.47 12.36 15.03
C GLY A 22 4.46 10.90 15.52
N LEU A 23 5.19 10.04 14.81
CA LEU A 23 5.42 8.63 15.12
C LEU A 23 6.88 8.46 15.59
N GLU A 24 7.08 7.68 16.64
CA GLU A 24 8.38 7.56 17.31
C GLU A 24 9.35 6.63 16.55
N SER A 25 8.91 5.41 16.26
CA SER A 25 9.71 4.39 15.59
C SER A 25 8.82 3.37 14.89
N LEU A 26 9.40 2.54 14.02
CA LEU A 26 8.67 1.43 13.38
C LEU A 26 8.17 0.41 14.41
N ASP A 27 8.99 0.08 15.42
CA ASP A 27 8.59 -0.83 16.51
C ASP A 27 7.40 -0.24 17.31
N ALA A 28 7.42 1.06 17.62
CA ALA A 28 6.32 1.75 18.29
C ALA A 28 5.05 1.79 17.43
N CYS A 29 5.19 1.98 16.11
CA CYS A 29 4.08 1.87 15.16
C CYS A 29 3.44 0.48 15.21
N ARG A 30 4.26 -0.58 15.19
CA ARG A 30 3.76 -1.96 15.28
C ARG A 30 3.04 -2.22 16.60
N ALA A 31 3.63 -1.81 17.73
CA ALA A 31 3.01 -1.97 19.05
C ALA A 31 1.64 -1.28 19.12
N MET A 32 1.55 -0.02 18.67
CA MET A 32 0.30 0.74 18.59
C MET A 32 -0.78 0.02 17.78
N LEU A 33 -0.41 -0.61 16.66
CA LEU A 33 -1.35 -1.32 15.80
C LEU A 33 -1.81 -2.65 16.42
N LEU A 34 -0.89 -3.38 17.06
CA LEU A 34 -1.22 -4.63 17.77
C LEU A 34 -2.15 -4.37 18.95
N GLU A 35 -1.97 -3.30 19.71
CA GLU A 35 -2.90 -2.87 20.78
C GLU A 35 -4.32 -2.63 20.26
N LYS A 36 -4.46 -2.29 18.97
CA LYS A 36 -5.74 -2.10 18.29
C LYS A 36 -6.23 -3.35 17.56
N GLY A 37 -5.55 -4.48 17.71
CA GLY A 37 -5.88 -5.75 17.05
C GLY A 37 -5.55 -5.79 15.56
N ILE A 38 -4.66 -4.91 15.07
CA ILE A 38 -4.25 -4.86 13.67
C ILE A 38 -2.87 -5.50 13.54
N ASP A 39 -2.84 -6.79 13.20
CA ASP A 39 -1.59 -7.49 12.88
C ASP A 39 -1.24 -7.34 11.40
N VAL A 40 -0.50 -6.28 11.09
CA VAL A 40 -0.09 -5.98 9.71
C VAL A 40 0.82 -7.07 9.13
N GLU A 41 1.70 -7.67 9.93
CA GLU A 41 2.59 -8.72 9.45
C GLU A 41 1.81 -9.95 9.02
N ALA A 42 0.87 -10.42 9.86
CA ALA A 42 0.02 -11.54 9.53
C ALA A 42 -0.84 -11.28 8.27
N ILE A 43 -1.36 -10.05 8.10
CA ILE A 43 -2.14 -9.68 6.93
C ILE A 43 -1.27 -9.69 5.66
N VAL A 44 -0.12 -9.01 5.69
CA VAL A 44 0.77 -8.89 4.52
C VAL A 44 1.31 -10.26 4.11
N LYS A 45 1.80 -11.06 5.06
CA LYS A 45 2.30 -12.42 4.79
C LYS A 45 1.17 -13.40 4.44
N GLY A 46 -0.05 -13.17 4.92
CA GLY A 46 -1.24 -13.93 4.50
C GLY A 46 -1.61 -13.69 3.03
N VAL A 47 -1.36 -12.50 2.50
CA VAL A 47 -1.55 -12.18 1.08
C VAL A 47 -0.39 -12.67 0.22
N GLN A 48 0.85 -12.44 0.67
CA GLN A 48 2.05 -12.87 -0.04
C GLN A 48 3.08 -13.46 0.94
N PRO A 49 3.10 -14.79 1.14
CA PRO A 49 3.94 -15.44 2.15
C PRO A 49 5.45 -15.21 1.98
N ILE A 50 5.90 -14.98 0.74
CA ILE A 50 7.31 -14.77 0.39
C ILE A 50 7.67 -13.28 0.26
N CYS A 51 6.86 -12.36 0.82
CA CYS A 51 7.17 -10.93 0.78
C CYS A 51 8.42 -10.61 1.60
N PHE A 52 9.19 -9.62 1.16
CA PHE A 52 10.29 -9.05 1.95
C PHE A 52 9.76 -8.35 3.20
N ASP A 53 10.57 -8.30 4.26
CA ASP A 53 10.21 -7.60 5.50
C ASP A 53 10.03 -6.09 5.26
N ASN A 54 10.71 -5.53 4.26
CA ASN A 54 10.44 -4.18 3.76
C ASN A 54 8.95 -3.92 3.49
N ALA A 55 8.22 -4.87 2.89
CA ALA A 55 6.79 -4.70 2.62
C ALA A 55 6.00 -4.63 3.93
N VAL A 56 6.26 -5.54 4.86
CA VAL A 56 5.61 -5.57 6.19
C VAL A 56 5.78 -4.24 6.90
N TRP A 57 7.01 -3.71 6.95
CA TRP A 57 7.28 -2.45 7.63
C TRP A 57 6.70 -1.23 6.91
N ALA A 58 6.69 -1.22 5.57
CA ALA A 58 6.07 -0.16 4.79
C ALA A 58 4.56 -0.08 5.02
N TYR A 59 3.87 -1.23 5.00
CA TYR A 59 2.44 -1.30 5.34
C TYR A 59 2.19 -0.97 6.81
N THR A 60 3.10 -1.35 7.72
CA THR A 60 2.99 -1.03 9.16
C THR A 60 3.04 0.48 9.37
N LEU A 61 4.03 1.15 8.78
CA LEU A 61 4.16 2.61 8.85
C LEU A 61 2.93 3.30 8.26
N GLY A 62 2.53 2.91 7.05
CA GLY A 62 1.36 3.49 6.37
C GLY A 62 0.06 3.32 7.16
N THR A 63 -0.14 2.15 7.77
CA THR A 63 -1.30 1.88 8.63
C THR A 63 -1.24 2.70 9.93
N ALA A 64 -0.07 2.84 10.53
CA ALA A 64 0.12 3.67 11.71
C ALA A 64 -0.16 5.16 11.41
N ILE A 65 0.23 5.67 10.24
CA ILE A 65 -0.12 7.02 9.77
C ILE A 65 -1.65 7.18 9.71
N ALA A 66 -2.36 6.23 9.10
CA ALA A 66 -3.82 6.28 9.00
C ALA A 66 -4.50 6.28 10.38
N VAL A 67 -4.02 5.43 11.30
CA VAL A 67 -4.51 5.33 12.67
C VAL A 67 -4.22 6.61 13.45
N LYS A 68 -2.99 7.15 13.36
CA LYS A 68 -2.57 8.38 14.04
C LYS A 68 -3.41 9.58 13.61
N ARG A 69 -3.77 9.66 12.33
CA ARG A 69 -4.65 10.69 11.77
C ARG A 69 -6.14 10.45 12.04
N GLY A 70 -6.50 9.32 12.65
CA GLY A 70 -7.89 9.00 12.97
C GLY A 70 -8.78 8.74 11.75
N LEU A 71 -8.19 8.35 10.60
CA LEU A 71 -8.93 8.13 9.36
C LEU A 71 -9.94 6.99 9.50
N LYS A 72 -11.13 7.17 8.91
CA LYS A 72 -12.26 6.24 9.03
C LYS A 72 -12.69 5.63 7.70
N SER A 73 -12.44 6.31 6.59
CA SER A 73 -12.81 5.80 5.27
C SER A 73 -11.72 4.86 4.75
N ALA A 74 -12.12 3.78 4.08
CA ALA A 74 -11.18 2.85 3.48
C ALA A 74 -10.28 3.54 2.43
N ALA A 75 -10.83 4.50 1.69
CA ALA A 75 -10.11 5.25 0.67
C ALA A 75 -9.03 6.16 1.27
N ASP A 76 -9.32 6.90 2.34
CA ASP A 76 -8.33 7.78 2.96
C ASP A 76 -7.25 6.96 3.69
N CYS A 77 -7.63 5.84 4.31
CA CYS A 77 -6.67 4.88 4.85
C CYS A 77 -5.74 4.34 3.75
N ALA A 78 -6.25 3.97 2.58
CA ALA A 78 -5.43 3.50 1.46
C ALA A 78 -4.44 4.56 0.97
N ALA A 79 -4.87 5.83 0.89
CA ALA A 79 -3.98 6.95 0.54
C ALA A 79 -2.85 7.12 1.56
N ALA A 80 -3.17 7.09 2.86
CA ALA A 80 -2.19 7.16 3.93
C ALA A 80 -1.21 5.96 3.93
N ILE A 81 -1.69 4.75 3.58
CA ILE A 81 -0.81 3.59 3.40
C ILE A 81 0.21 3.86 2.30
N GLY A 82 -0.18 4.54 1.22
CA GLY A 82 0.72 4.97 0.15
C GLY A 82 1.90 5.82 0.62
N GLU A 83 1.73 6.64 1.67
CA GLU A 83 2.82 7.41 2.25
C GLU A 83 3.85 6.53 2.96
N GLY A 84 3.39 5.48 3.65
CA GLY A 84 4.27 4.45 4.21
C GLY A 84 5.04 3.69 3.13
N LEU A 85 4.37 3.32 2.05
CA LEU A 85 5.01 2.68 0.88
C LEU A 85 6.06 3.60 0.25
N GLU A 86 5.77 4.90 0.14
CA GLU A 86 6.68 5.88 -0.45
C GLU A 86 7.92 6.11 0.43
N ALA A 87 7.76 6.11 1.74
CA ALA A 87 8.89 6.21 2.67
C ALA A 87 9.89 5.04 2.51
N PHE A 88 9.40 3.90 2.02
CA PHE A 88 10.20 2.71 1.69
C PHE A 88 10.64 2.65 0.23
N THR A 89 10.57 3.72 -0.57
CA THR A 89 11.27 3.75 -1.87
C THR A 89 12.77 4.04 -1.65
N VAL A 90 13.64 3.53 -2.52
CA VAL A 90 15.09 3.74 -2.40
C VAL A 90 15.45 5.13 -2.96
N PRO A 91 16.27 5.94 -2.26
CA PRO A 91 16.75 7.20 -2.79
C PRO A 91 17.40 7.07 -4.18
N GLY A 92 16.98 7.91 -5.13
CA GLY A 92 17.46 7.92 -6.51
C GLY A 92 16.87 6.81 -7.40
N SER A 93 16.03 5.92 -6.87
CA SER A 93 15.38 4.90 -7.68
C SER A 93 14.25 5.46 -8.54
N VAL A 94 13.91 4.75 -9.62
CA VAL A 94 12.73 5.05 -10.43
C VAL A 94 11.45 5.05 -9.59
N ALA A 95 11.37 4.18 -8.58
CA ALA A 95 10.23 4.10 -7.69
C ALA A 95 10.00 5.39 -6.90
N GLU A 96 11.06 6.01 -6.39
CA GLU A 96 11.00 7.31 -5.73
C GLU A 96 10.66 8.43 -6.71
N GLN A 97 11.36 8.49 -7.84
CA GLN A 97 11.16 9.55 -8.83
C GLN A 97 9.72 9.59 -9.37
N ARG A 98 9.13 8.40 -9.56
CA ARG A 98 7.75 8.23 -10.03
C ARG A 98 6.73 8.24 -8.89
N LYS A 99 7.17 8.40 -7.63
CA LYS A 99 6.32 8.39 -6.43
C LYS A 99 5.42 7.16 -6.36
N VAL A 100 6.02 6.00 -6.60
CA VAL A 100 5.29 4.74 -6.79
C VAL A 100 4.50 4.36 -5.55
N GLY A 101 5.00 4.62 -4.34
CA GLY A 101 4.27 4.32 -3.11
C GLY A 101 2.98 5.13 -3.00
N LEU A 102 3.08 6.45 -3.24
CA LEU A 102 1.92 7.34 -3.29
C LEU A 102 0.96 6.93 -4.42
N GLY A 103 1.50 6.54 -5.58
CA GLY A 103 0.71 6.04 -6.70
C GLY A 103 -0.13 4.82 -6.33
N HIS A 104 0.44 3.84 -5.63
CA HIS A 104 -0.30 2.66 -5.17
C HIS A 104 -1.39 3.00 -4.16
N GLY A 105 -1.09 3.86 -3.18
CA GLY A 105 -2.09 4.30 -2.19
C GLY A 105 -3.25 5.04 -2.86
N ASN A 106 -2.95 5.95 -3.80
CA ASN A 106 -3.95 6.70 -4.55
C ASN A 106 -4.80 5.81 -5.46
N LEU A 107 -4.20 4.81 -6.13
CA LEU A 107 -4.94 3.81 -6.90
C LEU A 107 -5.90 3.04 -5.99
N GLY A 108 -5.43 2.53 -4.85
CA GLY A 108 -6.29 1.86 -3.87
C GLY A 108 -7.44 2.77 -3.40
N ALA A 109 -7.15 4.04 -3.11
CA ALA A 109 -8.14 5.03 -2.72
C ALA A 109 -9.21 5.25 -3.81
N MET A 110 -8.79 5.41 -5.06
CA MET A 110 -9.71 5.56 -6.19
C MET A 110 -10.63 4.34 -6.33
N LEU A 111 -10.09 3.13 -6.25
CA LEU A 111 -10.87 1.90 -6.37
C LEU A 111 -11.85 1.68 -5.21
N LEU A 112 -11.58 2.25 -4.03
CA LEU A 112 -12.46 2.14 -2.85
C LEU A 112 -13.53 3.25 -2.77
N ARG A 113 -13.41 4.34 -3.55
CA ARG A 113 -14.39 5.43 -3.60
C ARG A 113 -15.61 5.03 -4.41
N ASP A 114 -16.81 5.10 -3.83
CA ASP A 114 -18.07 4.73 -4.49
C ASP A 114 -18.31 5.56 -5.78
N GLU A 115 -17.75 6.77 -5.88
CA GLU A 115 -17.86 7.64 -7.07
C GLU A 115 -17.08 7.10 -8.28
N THR A 116 -16.08 6.24 -8.06
CA THR A 116 -15.35 5.58 -9.14
C THR A 116 -16.20 4.45 -9.69
N GLU A 117 -16.68 4.56 -10.93
CA GLU A 117 -17.60 3.55 -11.50
C GLU A 117 -16.92 2.55 -12.44
N CYS A 118 -15.68 2.83 -12.85
CA CYS A 118 -14.96 2.02 -13.85
C CYS A 118 -13.48 1.93 -13.52
N PHE A 119 -12.92 0.73 -13.60
CA PHE A 119 -11.48 0.46 -13.59
C PHE A 119 -11.07 -0.09 -14.95
N ALA A 120 -10.32 0.70 -15.71
CA ALA A 120 -9.78 0.32 -17.01
C ALA A 120 -8.28 0.05 -16.87
N PHE A 121 -7.85 -1.15 -17.23
CA PHE A 121 -6.46 -1.58 -17.17
C PHE A 121 -5.97 -1.95 -18.56
N LEU A 122 -4.82 -1.39 -18.94
CA LEU A 122 -4.12 -1.69 -20.18
C LEU A 122 -2.87 -2.51 -19.86
N ALA A 123 -2.88 -3.77 -20.24
CA ALA A 123 -1.76 -4.69 -20.09
C ALA A 123 -0.88 -4.69 -21.34
N GLY A 124 0.44 -4.87 -21.15
CA GLY A 124 1.37 -5.10 -22.26
C GLY A 124 1.28 -6.53 -22.79
N HIS A 125 1.94 -6.79 -23.93
CA HIS A 125 1.88 -8.05 -24.68
C HIS A 125 2.20 -9.31 -23.83
N GLU A 126 2.99 -9.20 -22.76
CA GLU A 126 3.41 -10.34 -21.91
C GLU A 126 2.94 -10.20 -20.45
N SER A 127 1.91 -9.40 -20.19
CA SER A 127 1.52 -8.99 -18.83
C SER A 127 0.30 -9.74 -18.28
N PHE A 128 0.15 -11.04 -18.56
CA PHE A 128 -0.99 -11.84 -18.09
C PHE A 128 -1.13 -11.83 -16.55
N ALA A 129 -0.02 -12.02 -15.83
CA ALA A 129 0.00 -11.95 -14.37
C ALA A 129 -0.44 -10.57 -13.83
N ALA A 130 -0.15 -9.49 -14.57
CA ALA A 130 -0.59 -8.15 -14.19
C ALA A 130 -2.11 -7.99 -14.39
N ALA A 131 -2.68 -8.59 -15.43
CA ALA A 131 -4.12 -8.59 -15.66
C ALA A 131 -4.87 -9.41 -14.60
N GLU A 132 -4.36 -10.60 -14.23
CA GLU A 132 -4.93 -11.39 -13.13
C GLU A 132 -4.87 -10.63 -11.80
N GLY A 133 -3.74 -9.97 -11.51
CA GLY A 133 -3.60 -9.09 -10.36
C GLY A 133 -4.63 -7.96 -10.36
N ALA A 134 -4.80 -7.27 -11.50
CA ALA A 134 -5.79 -6.20 -11.65
C ALA A 134 -7.23 -6.68 -11.39
N ILE A 135 -7.60 -7.87 -11.88
CA ILE A 135 -8.89 -8.50 -11.59
C ILE A 135 -9.04 -8.79 -10.09
N GLY A 136 -8.00 -9.35 -9.46
CA GLY A 136 -7.99 -9.66 -8.04
C GLY A 136 -8.20 -8.42 -7.16
N ILE A 137 -7.54 -7.31 -7.52
CA ILE A 137 -7.69 -6.01 -6.85
C ILE A 137 -9.13 -5.50 -6.99
N ALA A 138 -9.69 -5.50 -8.22
CA ALA A 138 -11.06 -5.05 -8.45
C ALA A 138 -12.09 -5.88 -7.66
N ARG A 139 -11.92 -7.21 -7.64
CA ARG A 139 -12.77 -8.13 -6.85
C ARG A 139 -12.69 -7.84 -5.36
N THR A 140 -11.49 -7.56 -4.85
CA THR A 140 -11.29 -7.25 -3.43
C THR A 140 -11.89 -5.90 -3.07
N ALA A 141 -11.68 -4.86 -3.89
CA ALA A 141 -12.29 -3.55 -3.69
C ALA A 141 -13.83 -3.65 -3.66
N ASN A 142 -14.43 -4.43 -4.57
CA ASN A 142 -15.88 -4.62 -4.63
C ASN A 142 -16.49 -5.24 -3.36
N LYS A 143 -15.71 -5.90 -2.49
CA LYS A 143 -16.22 -6.37 -1.18
C LYS A 143 -16.55 -5.23 -0.22
N ALA A 144 -15.93 -4.05 -0.40
CA ALA A 144 -16.10 -2.88 0.46
C ALA A 144 -17.00 -1.79 -0.16
N ARG A 145 -17.41 -1.95 -1.42
CA ARG A 145 -18.15 -0.94 -2.19
C ARG A 145 -19.66 -1.18 -2.16
N LYS A 146 -20.45 -0.12 -2.35
CA LYS A 146 -21.91 -0.25 -2.53
C LYS A 146 -22.29 -0.74 -3.92
N LYS A 147 -21.54 -0.29 -4.94
CA LYS A 147 -21.71 -0.69 -6.34
C LYS A 147 -20.40 -1.28 -6.87
N PRO A 148 -20.44 -2.49 -7.45
CA PRO A 148 -19.27 -3.07 -8.08
C PRO A 148 -18.70 -2.18 -9.20
N LEU A 149 -17.37 -2.13 -9.32
CA LEU A 149 -16.69 -1.50 -10.43
C LEU A 149 -17.00 -2.21 -11.75
N ARG A 150 -17.23 -1.44 -12.81
CA ARG A 150 -17.10 -1.94 -14.18
C ARG A 150 -15.61 -2.13 -14.47
N VAL A 151 -15.22 -3.29 -14.99
CA VAL A 151 -13.82 -3.60 -15.26
C VAL A 151 -13.60 -3.73 -16.76
N ILE A 152 -12.68 -2.95 -17.30
CA ILE A 152 -12.23 -3.03 -18.69
C ILE A 152 -10.78 -3.50 -18.68
N LEU A 153 -10.51 -4.61 -19.35
CA LEU A 153 -9.14 -5.11 -19.53
C LEU A 153 -8.82 -5.06 -21.02
N ASN A 154 -7.81 -4.27 -21.38
CA ASN A 154 -7.29 -4.17 -22.73
C ASN A 154 -5.86 -4.69 -22.77
N GLY A 155 -5.46 -5.38 -23.84
CA GLY A 155 -4.08 -5.84 -24.02
C GLY A 155 -3.77 -7.22 -23.42
N LEU A 156 -4.74 -8.13 -23.36
CA LEU A 156 -4.48 -9.55 -23.12
C LEU A 156 -3.79 -10.15 -24.36
N GLY A 157 -2.48 -9.94 -24.49
CA GLY A 157 -1.64 -10.69 -25.40
C GLY A 157 -1.43 -12.10 -24.87
N LYS A 158 -1.76 -13.10 -25.71
CA LYS A 158 -1.70 -14.57 -25.57
C LYS A 158 -1.50 -15.15 -24.17
#